data_AF-C9JCD9-F1
#
_entry.id   AF-C9JCD9-F1
#
_cell.length_a   1.000
_cell.length_b   1.000
_cell.length_c   1.000
_cell.angle_alpha   90.00
_cell.angle_beta   90.00
_cell.angle_gamma   90.00
#
_symmetry.space_group_name_H-M   'P 1'
#
loop_
_entity.id
_entity.type
_entity.pdbx_description
1 polymer ?
#
loop_
_entity_poly.entity_id
_entity_poly.type
_entity_poly.pdbx_seq_one_letter_code
_entity_poly.pdbx_strand_id
1 'polypeptide(L)'
;MPKVKRSRKAPPDGWELIEPTLDELDQKMREELYEYCIKEGYADKNLIAKWKKQGYENLCCLRCIQTRDTNFGTNCICRVPKSKLEVGRIIECTHCGCRGCSG
;
A
#
# COMPACT_ATOMS: atom_id res chain seq x y z
N MET A 1 -9.02 -8.56 -7.36
CA MET A 1 -9.99 -8.81 -6.26
C MET A 1 -11.13 -9.64 -6.80
N PRO A 2 -11.47 -10.78 -6.17
CA PRO A 2 -12.58 -11.62 -6.62
C PRO A 2 -13.91 -10.84 -6.53
N LYS A 3 -14.76 -10.96 -7.56
CA LYS A 3 -16.08 -10.32 -7.57
C LYS A 3 -16.95 -10.93 -6.46
N VAL A 4 -17.49 -10.11 -5.57
CA VAL A 4 -18.39 -10.57 -4.51
C VAL A 4 -19.74 -10.88 -5.14
N LYS A 5 -20.06 -12.19 -5.26
CA LYS A 5 -21.37 -12.63 -5.77
C LYS A 5 -22.44 -12.38 -4.72
N ARG A 6 -23.43 -11.53 -5.04
CA ARG A 6 -24.59 -11.27 -4.17
C ARG A 6 -25.59 -12.43 -4.16
N SER A 7 -25.69 -13.15 -5.27
CA SER A 7 -26.53 -14.35 -5.41
C SER A 7 -25.68 -15.61 -5.37
N ARG A 8 -26.20 -16.66 -4.71
CA ARG A 8 -25.62 -18.01 -4.71
C ARG A 8 -26.06 -18.85 -5.91
N LYS A 9 -27.04 -18.38 -6.70
CA LYS A 9 -27.49 -19.09 -7.91
C LYS A 9 -26.42 -19.02 -8.99
N ALA A 10 -26.32 -20.08 -9.79
CA ALA A 10 -25.45 -20.10 -10.96
C ALA A 10 -25.83 -18.98 -11.93
N PRO A 11 -24.87 -18.42 -12.69
CA PRO A 11 -25.18 -17.51 -13.77
C PRO A 11 -26.10 -18.18 -14.80
N PRO A 12 -26.94 -17.41 -15.50
CA PRO A 12 -27.83 -17.94 -16.55
C PRO A 12 -27.03 -18.42 -17.77
N ASP A 13 -27.70 -19.20 -18.63
CA ASP A 13 -27.13 -19.67 -19.89
C ASP A 13 -26.65 -18.50 -20.76
N GLY A 14 -25.48 -18.67 -21.39
CA GLY A 14 -24.84 -17.63 -22.20
C GLY A 14 -24.04 -16.57 -21.44
N TRP A 15 -23.97 -16.64 -20.10
CA TRP A 15 -23.15 -15.74 -19.28
C TRP A 15 -21.66 -15.75 -19.66
N GLU A 16 -21.11 -16.92 -19.98
CA GLU A 16 -19.70 -17.10 -20.38
C GLU A 16 -19.30 -16.28 -21.61
N LEU A 17 -20.27 -15.91 -22.46
CA LEU A 17 -20.02 -15.09 -23.65
C LEU A 17 -19.80 -13.62 -23.32
N ILE A 18 -20.39 -13.13 -22.23
CA ILE A 18 -20.32 -11.72 -21.82
C ILE A 18 -19.41 -11.49 -20.61
N GLU A 19 -19.12 -12.54 -19.84
CA GLU A 19 -18.28 -12.48 -18.64
C GLU A 19 -16.91 -11.83 -18.89
N PRO A 20 -16.14 -12.19 -19.95
CA PRO A 20 -14.86 -11.55 -20.21
C PRO A 20 -14.98 -10.06 -20.48
N THR A 21 -15.99 -9.63 -21.26
CA THR A 21 -16.22 -8.21 -21.56
C THR A 21 -16.61 -7.43 -20.30
N LEU A 22 -17.44 -8.01 -19.43
CA LEU A 22 -17.82 -7.39 -18.17
C LEU A 22 -16.67 -7.35 -17.15
N ASP A 23 -15.77 -8.33 -17.18
CA ASP A 23 -14.54 -8.34 -16.38
C ASP A 23 -13.57 -7.25 -16.84
N GLU A 24 -13.38 -7.10 -18.15
CA GLU A 24 -12.55 -6.03 -18.73
C GLU A 24 -13.09 -4.63 -18.40
N LEU A 25 -14.40 -4.42 -18.50
CA LEU A 25 -15.02 -3.14 -18.18
C LEU A 25 -14.84 -2.78 -16.69
N ASP A 26 -15.08 -3.74 -15.80
CA ASP A 26 -14.89 -3.57 -14.35
C ASP A 26 -13.42 -3.32 -14.01
N GLN A 27 -12.47 -3.98 -14.68
CA GLN A 27 -11.04 -3.73 -14.50
C GLN A 27 -10.69 -2.29 -14.91
N LYS A 28 -11.12 -1.84 -16.10
CA LYS A 28 -10.86 -0.47 -16.58
C LYS A 28 -11.41 0.59 -15.63
N MET A 29 -12.64 0.39 -15.12
CA MET A 29 -13.23 1.30 -14.14
C MET A 29 -12.40 1.39 -12.85
N ARG A 30 -11.85 0.27 -12.37
CA ARG A 30 -11.01 0.25 -11.17
C ARG A 30 -9.66 0.92 -11.39
N GLU A 31 -9.05 0.71 -12.54
CA GLU A 31 -7.78 1.35 -12.92
C GLU A 31 -7.97 2.88 -13.02
N GLU A 32 -9.00 3.33 -13.71
CA GLU A 32 -9.30 4.76 -13.86
C GLU A 32 -9.57 5.43 -12.50
N LEU A 33 -10.38 4.81 -11.64
CA LEU A 33 -10.64 5.34 -10.30
C LEU A 33 -9.36 5.39 -9.44
N TYR A 34 -8.51 4.37 -9.54
CA TYR A 34 -7.23 4.34 -8.82
C TYR A 34 -6.30 5.48 -9.27
N GLU A 35 -6.19 5.71 -10.58
CA GLU A 35 -5.41 6.82 -11.13
C GLU A 35 -5.98 8.19 -10.76
N TYR A 36 -7.30 8.32 -10.79
CA TYR A 36 -8.00 9.54 -10.35
C TYR A 36 -7.68 9.87 -8.89
N CYS A 37 -7.77 8.90 -7.97
CA CYS A 37 -7.44 9.10 -6.56
C CYS A 37 -5.99 9.58 -6.35
N ILE A 38 -5.05 9.10 -7.18
CA ILE A 38 -3.66 9.56 -7.15
C ILE A 38 -3.54 10.99 -7.69
N LYS A 39 -4.21 11.30 -8.80
CA LYS A 39 -4.15 12.61 -9.46
C LYS A 39 -4.72 13.72 -8.57
N GLU A 40 -5.83 13.45 -7.89
CA GLU A 40 -6.48 14.40 -6.98
C GLU A 40 -5.81 14.46 -5.59
N GLY A 41 -4.74 13.68 -5.36
CA GLY A 41 -3.98 13.75 -4.11
C GLY A 41 -4.61 13.02 -2.92
N TYR A 42 -5.66 12.22 -3.13
CA TYR A 42 -6.19 11.33 -2.08
C TYR A 42 -5.18 10.23 -1.68
N ALA A 43 -4.28 9.86 -2.60
CA ALA A 43 -3.25 8.86 -2.35
C ALA A 43 -1.88 9.29 -2.91
N ASP A 44 -0.81 9.03 -2.14
CA ASP A 44 0.56 9.35 -2.56
C ASP A 44 1.12 8.22 -3.44
N LYS A 45 1.34 8.54 -4.72
CA LYS A 45 1.94 7.64 -5.73
C LYS A 45 3.28 7.05 -5.29
N ASN A 46 4.15 7.88 -4.71
CA ASN A 46 5.49 7.48 -4.32
C ASN A 46 5.46 6.56 -3.10
N LEU A 47 4.58 6.83 -2.15
CA LEU A 47 4.40 5.95 -0.99
C LEU A 47 3.85 4.58 -1.42
N ILE A 48 2.83 4.55 -2.28
CA ILE A 48 2.30 3.29 -2.84
C ILE A 48 3.39 2.52 -3.59
N ALA A 49 4.21 3.21 -4.39
CA ALA A 49 5.32 2.58 -5.10
C ALA A 49 6.36 1.95 -4.14
N LYS A 50 6.52 2.48 -2.92
CA LYS A 50 7.36 1.87 -1.88
C LYS A 50 6.68 0.66 -1.24
N TRP A 51 5.38 0.72 -0.94
CA TRP A 51 4.65 -0.41 -0.35
C TRP A 51 4.67 -1.67 -1.23
N LYS A 52 4.83 -1.54 -2.55
CA LYS A 52 5.00 -2.66 -3.47
C LYS A 52 6.40 -3.32 -3.42
N LYS A 53 7.37 -2.73 -2.71
CA LYS A 53 8.74 -3.27 -2.60
C LYS A 53 8.88 -4.10 -1.33
N GLN A 54 9.62 -5.20 -1.44
CA GLN A 54 9.90 -6.08 -0.31
C GLN A 54 10.56 -5.31 0.84
N GLY A 55 10.04 -5.49 2.05
CA GLY A 55 10.51 -4.87 3.29
C GLY A 55 9.98 -3.46 3.54
N TYR A 56 9.16 -2.89 2.64
CA TYR A 56 8.55 -1.56 2.76
C TYR A 56 7.03 -1.61 2.82
N GLU A 57 6.42 -2.78 2.96
CA GLU A 57 4.98 -3.02 2.91
C GLU A 57 4.23 -2.18 3.96
N ASN A 58 4.85 -1.93 5.11
CA ASN A 58 4.31 -1.14 6.22
C ASN A 58 5.03 0.21 6.41
N LEU A 59 5.61 0.76 5.33
CA LEU A 59 6.30 2.05 5.40
C LEU A 59 5.34 3.17 5.83
N CYS A 60 5.74 3.90 6.87
CA CYS A 60 4.97 4.98 7.47
C CYS A 60 4.94 6.29 6.66
N CYS A 61 6.07 6.72 6.10
CA CYS A 61 6.15 7.91 5.24
C CYS A 61 7.45 7.94 4.43
N LEU A 62 7.54 8.83 3.45
CA LEU A 62 8.72 8.98 2.60
C LEU A 62 9.93 9.60 3.32
N ARG A 63 9.70 10.46 4.31
CA ARG A 63 10.78 11.09 5.10
C ARG A 63 11.60 10.06 5.88
N CYS A 64 10.95 9.00 6.40
CA CYS A 64 11.63 7.98 7.19
C CYS A 64 12.64 7.12 6.41
N ILE A 65 12.64 7.21 5.09
CA ILE A 65 13.57 6.48 4.20
C ILE A 65 14.43 7.44 3.38
N GLN A 66 14.36 8.74 3.68
CA GLN A 66 15.06 9.76 2.94
C GLN A 66 16.36 10.11 3.67
N THR A 67 17.49 9.67 3.14
CA THR A 67 18.80 9.79 3.80
C THR A 67 19.23 11.25 4.00
N ARG A 68 18.85 12.14 3.06
CA ARG A 68 19.12 13.59 3.17
C ARG A 68 18.36 14.29 4.31
N ASP A 69 17.32 13.67 4.87
CA ASP A 69 16.51 14.27 5.94
C ASP A 69 17.08 13.93 7.34
N THR A 70 18.24 13.26 7.42
CA THR A 70 18.92 12.91 8.67
C THR A 70 20.39 13.36 8.66
N ASN A 71 20.94 13.69 9.83
CA ASN A 71 22.30 14.22 9.97
C ASN A 71 23.40 13.26 9.49
N PHE A 72 23.17 11.94 9.60
CA PHE A 72 24.16 10.91 9.27
C PHE A 72 23.87 10.19 7.95
N GLY A 73 22.96 10.71 7.12
CA GLY A 73 22.68 10.10 5.82
C GLY A 73 22.03 8.71 5.92
N THR A 74 21.28 8.44 6.99
CA THR A 74 20.67 7.12 7.25
C THR A 74 19.14 7.20 7.28
N ASN A 75 18.49 6.04 7.35
CA ASN A 75 17.05 5.96 7.51
C ASN A 75 16.65 6.20 8.98
N CYS A 76 15.39 6.52 9.20
CA CYS A 76 14.87 6.72 10.56
C CYS A 76 14.90 5.41 11.37
N ILE A 77 15.04 5.52 12.70
CA ILE A 77 14.99 4.40 13.65
C ILE A 77 13.74 3.53 13.50
N CYS A 78 12.63 4.09 13.01
CA CYS A 78 11.41 3.33 12.75
C CYS A 78 11.59 2.24 11.66
N ARG A 79 12.67 2.30 10.86
CA ARG A 79 13.01 1.28 9.86
C ARG A 79 13.88 0.16 10.42
N VAL A 80 14.27 0.21 11.69
CA VAL A 80 14.99 -0.88 12.34
C VAL A 80 13.98 -1.95 12.79
N PRO A 81 14.16 -3.23 12.40
CA PRO A 81 13.32 -4.32 12.88
C PRO A 81 13.34 -4.41 14.40
N LYS A 82 12.18 -4.70 15.02
CA LYS A 82 12.06 -4.75 16.49
C LYS A 82 12.98 -5.78 17.14
N SER A 83 13.29 -6.87 16.44
CA SER A 83 14.21 -7.92 16.89
C SER A 83 15.65 -7.44 17.07
N LYS A 84 16.04 -6.31 16.47
CA LYS A 84 17.36 -5.70 16.61
C LYS A 84 17.38 -4.54 17.61
N LEU A 85 16.24 -4.23 18.22
CA LEU A 85 16.11 -3.20 19.23
C LEU A 85 16.14 -3.84 20.62
N GLU A 86 16.55 -3.06 21.61
CA GLU A 86 16.50 -3.45 23.01
C GLU A 86 15.06 -3.76 23.43
N VAL A 87 14.87 -4.86 24.16
CA VAL A 87 13.56 -5.30 24.63
C VAL A 87 12.96 -4.24 25.54
N GLY A 88 11.73 -3.82 25.25
CA GLY A 88 11.01 -2.80 26.02
C GLY A 88 11.30 -1.35 25.60
N ARG A 89 12.21 -1.11 24.64
CA ARG A 89 12.43 0.23 24.11
C ARG A 89 11.24 0.69 23.27
N ILE A 90 10.55 1.74 23.73
CA ILE A 90 9.49 2.39 22.96
C ILE A 90 10.14 3.28 21.90
N ILE A 91 9.76 3.07 20.65
CA ILE A 91 10.21 3.90 19.52
C ILE A 91 9.09 4.85 19.14
N GLU A 92 9.43 6.12 18.95
CA GLU A 92 8.57 7.12 18.35
C GLU A 92 9.38 7.95 17.35
N CYS A 93 8.93 7.95 16.09
CA CYS A 93 9.58 8.70 15.03
C CYS A 93 9.30 10.20 15.14
N THR A 94 10.34 11.03 15.07
CA THR A 94 10.20 12.50 15.07
C THR A 94 9.57 13.07 13.80
N HIS A 95 9.51 12.30 12.70
CA HIS A 95 8.90 12.77 11.45
C HIS A 95 7.40 12.50 11.35
N CYS A 96 6.91 11.40 11.92
CA CYS A 96 5.51 10.96 11.74
C CYS A 96 4.89 10.23 12.95
N GLY A 97 5.60 10.09 14.07
CA GLY A 97 5.08 9.48 15.30
C GLY A 97 4.93 7.95 15.24
N CYS A 98 5.39 7.28 14.18
CA CYS A 98 5.28 5.83 14.06
C CYS A 98 6.19 5.08 15.06
N ARG A 99 5.81 3.84 15.39
CA ARG A 99 6.48 3.00 16.41
C ARG A 99 7.18 1.76 15.84
N GLY A 100 7.66 1.88 14.60
CA GLY A 100 8.24 0.78 13.83
C GLY A 100 7.45 0.51 12.55
N CYS A 101 8.14 0.58 11.42
CA CYS A 101 7.62 0.43 10.06
C CYS A 101 8.26 -0.77 9.33
N SER A 102 9.13 -1.54 9.99
CA SER A 102 9.89 -2.66 9.42
C SER A 102 9.55 -4.01 10.08
N GLY A 103 8.29 -4.19 10.50
CA GLY A 103 7.83 -5.31 11.31
C GLY A 103 7.97 -5.03 12.80
#